data_AF-A0A9D0YFT6-F1
#
_entry.id   AF-A0A9D0YFT6-F1
#
_cell.length_a   1.000
_cell.length_b   1.000
_cell.length_c   1.000
_cell.angle_alpha   90.00
_cell.angle_beta   90.00
_cell.angle_gamma   90.00
#
_symmetry.space_group_name_H-M   'P 1'
#
loop_
_entity.id
_entity.type
_entity.pdbx_description
1 polymer ?
#
loop_
_entity_poly.entity_id
_entity_poly.type
_entity_poly.pdbx_seq_one_letter_code
_entity_poly.pdbx_strand_id
1 'polypeptide(L)' 'MGRTLLIAVAVIGIILIVRHLLSRRKPKPPSGDYKATVRCAHCGTHIPKKDAIAQGERFFCSIEHLSASDSD' A
#
# COMPACT_ATOMS: atom_id res chain seq x y z
N MET A 1 -2.55 30.68 -9.54
CA MET A 1 -2.99 29.27 -9.51
C MET A 1 -1.86 28.23 -9.53
N GLY A 2 -0.69 28.46 -10.15
CA GLY A 2 0.37 27.42 -10.22
C GLY A 2 1.14 27.12 -8.92
N ARG A 3 1.22 28.08 -8.00
CA ARG A 3 1.97 27.93 -6.74
C ARG A 3 1.38 26.89 -5.79
N THR A 4 0.05 26.84 -5.70
CA THR A 4 -0.66 25.87 -4.85
C THR A 4 -0.58 24.45 -5.41
N LEU A 5 -0.57 24.32 -6.74
CA LEU A 5 -0.37 23.05 -7.44
C LEU A 5 1.01 22.43 -7.12
N LEU A 6 2.07 23.24 -7.12
CA LEU A 6 3.41 22.75 -6.80
C LEU A 6 3.49 22.25 -5.34
N ILE A 7 2.84 22.95 -4.41
CA ILE A 7 2.81 22.55 -3.01
C ILE A 7 2.01 21.25 -2.84
N ALA A 8 0.85 21.13 -3.50
CA ALA A 8 0.03 19.92 -3.43
C ALA A 8 0.79 18.69 -3.95
N VAL A 9 1.47 18.81 -5.11
CA VAL A 9 2.27 17.73 -5.68
C VAL A 9 3.46 17.37 -4.79
N ALA A 10 4.15 18.37 -4.22
CA ALA A 10 5.26 18.12 -3.31
C ALA A 10 4.80 17.40 -2.02
N VAL A 11 3.67 17.82 -1.45
CA VAL A 11 3.09 17.19 -0.24
C VAL A 11 2.68 15.75 -0.53
N ILE A 12 2.01 15.50 -1.67
CA ILE A 12 1.62 14.14 -2.09
C ILE A 12 2.87 13.26 -2.28
N GLY A 13 3.91 13.78 -2.96
CA GLY A 13 5.17 13.07 -3.16
C GLY A 13 5.85 12.70 -1.83
N ILE A 14 5.92 13.64 -0.88
CA ILE A 14 6.50 13.40 0.45
C ILE A 14 5.69 12.36 1.21
N ILE A 15 4.35 12.44 1.19
CA ILE A 15 3.47 11.46 1.85
C ILE A 15 3.69 10.06 1.28
N LEU A 16 3.77 9.91 -0.04
CA LEU A 16 4.01 8.62 -0.70
C LEU A 16 5.40 8.06 -0.36
N ILE A 17 6.43 8.90 -0.34
CA ILE A 17 7.80 8.50 0.01
C ILE A 17 7.86 8.04 1.47
N VAL A 18 7.30 8.82 2.40
CA VAL A 18 7.26 8.46 3.82
C VAL A 18 6.46 7.17 4.04
N ARG A 19 5.31 7.00 3.38
CA ARG A 19 4.52 5.75 3.46
C ARG A 19 5.28 4.56 2.88
N HIS A 20 5.99 4.72 1.78
CA HIS A 20 6.81 3.66 1.20
C HIS A 20 7.98 3.27 2.12
N LEU A 21 8.62 4.26 2.77
CA LEU A 21 9.71 4.02 3.72
C LEU A 21 9.23 3.44 5.06
N LEU A 22 8.06 3.83 5.54
CA LEU A 22 7.45 3.26 6.76
C LEU A 22 6.83 1.89 6.50
N SER A 23 6.33 1.61 5.30
CA SER A 23 5.85 0.28 4.91
C SER A 23 6.98 -0.75 4.84
N ARG A 24 8.23 -0.30 4.59
CA ARG A 24 9.45 -1.12 4.74
C ARG A 24 9.82 -1.40 6.21
N ARG A 25 9.24 -0.67 7.17
CA ARG A 25 9.45 -0.82 8.61
C ARG A 25 8.20 -1.39 9.27
N LYS A 26 7.83 -2.64 9.00
CA LYS A 26 7.02 -3.42 9.95
C LYS A 26 7.86 -4.48 10.65
N PRO A 27 7.70 -4.63 11.98
CA PRO A 27 8.54 -5.47 12.80
C PRO A 27 8.32 -6.92 12.39
N LYS A 28 9.41 -7.67 12.28
CA LYS A 28 9.40 -9.12 12.05
C LYS A 28 8.59 -9.80 13.16
N PRO A 29 7.40 -10.38 12.91
CA PRO A 29 6.80 -11.29 13.86
C PRO A 29 7.55 -12.63 13.77
N PRO A 30 7.67 -13.37 14.88
CA PRO A 30 8.43 -14.60 14.92
C PRO A 30 7.79 -15.67 14.01
N SER A 31 8.64 -16.29 13.19
CA SER A 31 8.52 -17.66 12.64
C SER A 31 7.11 -18.23 12.47
N GLY A 32 6.59 -18.22 11.25
CA GLY A 32 5.42 -19.01 10.86
C GLY A 32 4.98 -18.70 9.44
N ASP A 33 5.27 -19.61 8.51
CA ASP A 33 4.64 -19.75 7.18
C ASP A 33 4.63 -18.54 6.24
N TYR A 34 5.81 -18.20 5.74
CA TYR A 34 6.08 -17.26 4.64
C TYR A 34 5.61 -17.76 3.25
N LYS A 35 4.83 -18.84 3.15
CA LYS A 35 4.54 -19.49 1.85
C LYS A 35 3.40 -18.84 1.05
N ALA A 36 2.45 -18.18 1.71
CA ALA A 36 1.36 -17.51 1.01
C ALA A 36 1.74 -16.05 0.74
N THR A 37 2.18 -15.75 -0.48
CA THR A 37 2.29 -14.38 -1.00
C THR A 37 1.14 -14.12 -1.95
N VAL A 38 0.64 -12.89 -1.96
CA VAL A 38 -0.46 -12.45 -2.82
C VAL A 38 -0.05 -11.16 -3.51
N ARG A 39 -0.64 -10.93 -4.68
CA ARG A 39 -0.38 -9.74 -5.48
C ARG A 39 -1.40 -8.66 -5.14
N CYS A 40 -0.95 -7.43 -4.91
CA CYS A 40 -1.85 -6.31 -4.76
C CYS A 40 -2.58 -6.03 -6.08
N ALA A 41 -3.91 -5.96 -6.07
CA ALA A 41 -4.72 -5.72 -7.26
C ALA A 41 -4.57 -4.29 -7.83
N HIS A 42 -4.19 -3.31 -6.98
CA HIS A 42 -4.02 -1.92 -7.38
C HIS A 42 -2.62 -1.61 -7.94
N CYS A 43 -1.54 -1.96 -7.21
CA CYS A 43 -0.17 -1.64 -7.61
C CYS A 43 0.64 -2.83 -8.14
N GLY A 44 0.10 -4.05 -8.06
CA GLY A 44 0.77 -5.25 -8.57
C GLY A 44 1.90 -5.80 -7.70
N THR A 45 2.18 -5.20 -6.53
CA THR A 45 3.26 -5.63 -5.63
C THR A 45 2.94 -6.94 -4.94
N HIS A 46 3.91 -7.85 -4.84
CA HIS A 46 3.80 -9.07 -4.05
C HIS A 46 4.02 -8.78 -2.57
N ILE A 47 3.05 -9.15 -1.75
CA ILE A 47 3.05 -8.98 -0.30
C ILE A 47 2.68 -10.32 0.36
N PRO A 48 3.15 -10.59 1.58
CA PRO A 48 2.71 -11.78 2.32
C PRO A 48 1.21 -11.69 2.61
N LYS A 49 0.47 -12.78 2.37
CA LYS A 49 -1.00 -12.87 2.51
C LYS A 49 -1.48 -12.45 3.90
N LYS A 50 -0.69 -12.73 4.94
CA LYS A 50 -1.00 -12.35 6.33
C LYS A 50 -1.06 -10.83 6.55
N ASP A 51 -0.33 -10.06 5.75
CA ASP A 51 -0.26 -8.59 5.84
C ASP A 51 -1.09 -7.92 4.73
N ALA A 52 -1.73 -8.70 3.87
CA ALA A 52 -2.59 -8.22 2.81
C ALA A 52 -4.01 -7.98 3.33
N ILE A 53 -4.62 -6.88 2.90
CA ILE A 53 -6.03 -6.60 3.14
C ILE A 53 -6.82 -7.32 2.06
N ALA A 54 -7.66 -8.26 2.45
CA ALA A 54 -8.53 -8.99 1.54
C ALA A 54 -9.88 -8.26 1.40
N GLN A 55 -10.35 -8.12 0.16
CA GLN A 55 -11.69 -7.65 -0.14
C GLN A 55 -12.25 -8.45 -1.31
N GLY A 56 -13.23 -9.29 -0.98
CA GLY A 56 -13.69 -10.34 -1.87
C GLY A 56 -12.53 -11.22 -2.34
N GLU A 57 -12.32 -11.28 -3.65
CA GLU A 57 -11.25 -12.04 -4.30
C GLU A 57 -9.96 -11.21 -4.55
N ARG A 58 -9.94 -9.93 -4.17
CA ARG A 58 -8.80 -9.03 -4.39
C ARG A 58 -8.01 -8.81 -3.10
N PHE A 59 -6.70 -8.63 -3.25
CA PHE A 59 -5.77 -8.34 -2.14
C PHE A 59 -5.12 -6.98 -2.32
N PHE A 60 -4.87 -6.27 -1.21
CA PHE A 60 -4.33 -4.91 -1.21
C PHE A 60 -3.23 -4.73 -0.16
N CYS A 61 -2.22 -3.95 -0.48
CA CYS A 61 -1.11 -3.65 0.44
C CYS A 61 -1.41 -2.55 1.46
N SER A 62 -2.50 -1.79 1.26
CA SER A 62 -2.93 -0.72 2.15
C SER A 62 -4.42 -0.39 1.94
N ILE A 63 -5.04 0.22 2.95
CA ILE A 63 -6.45 0.64 2.93
C ILE A 63 -6.69 1.71 1.86
N GLU A 64 -5.71 2.57 1.55
CA GLU A 64 -5.85 3.54 0.46
C GLU A 64 -6.03 2.86 -0.90
N HIS A 65 -5.30 1.78 -1.16
CA HIS A 65 -5.39 1.03 -2.41
C HIS A 65 -6.68 0.23 -2.51
N LEU A 66 -7.20 -0.22 -1.35
CA LEU A 66 -8.52 -0.82 -1.23
C LEU A 66 -9.59 0.21 -1.64
N SER A 67 -9.63 1.36 -0.95
CA SER A 67 -10.63 2.40 -1.20
C SER A 67 -10.56 2.98 -2.61
N ALA A 68 -9.36 3.09 -3.19
CA ALA A 68 -9.17 3.53 -4.57
C ALA A 68 -9.73 2.52 -5.60
N SER A 69 -9.92 1.26 -5.21
CA SER A 69 -10.44 0.20 -6.07
C SER A 69 -11.93 -0.13 -5.90
N ASP A 70 -12.55 0.35 -4.81
CA ASP A 70 -14.02 0.33 -4.61
C ASP A 70 -14.71 1.55 -5.23
N SER A 71 -13.96 2.61 -5.53
CA SER A 71 -14.53 3.88 -6.03
C SER A 71 -14.79 3.88 -7.54
N ASP A 72 -14.95 2.70 -8.15
CA ASP A 72 -15.34 2.51 -9.55
C ASP A 72 -16.86 2.26 -9.67
#